data_AF-A0A417WZ48-F1
#
_entry.id   AF-A0A417WZ48-F1
#
_cell.length_a   1.000
_cell.length_b   1.000
_cell.length_c   1.000
_cell.angle_alpha   90.00
_cell.angle_beta   90.00
_cell.angle_gamma   90.00
#
_symmetry.space_group_name_H-M   'P 1'
#
loop_
_entity.id
_entity.type
_entity.pdbx_description
1 polymer ?
#
loop_
_entity_poly.entity_id
_entity_poly.type
_entity_poly.pdbx_seq_one_letter_code
_entity_poly.pdbx_strand_id
1 'polypeptide(L)'
;MIQTPIQKLEFPNDRGVRLYCKREDLLPFSLGGNKVRIGRAFFQDMQEKNKDCMIIYGNSRSNLCRVLANLCCAEKIPCYMICLPKKTRNNRSKPTTAV
;
A
#
# COMPACT_ATOMS: atom_id res chain seq x y z
N MET A 1 17.26 3.95 -6.41
CA MET A 1 16.09 3.89 -5.51
C MET A 1 16.28 4.89 -4.37
N ILE A 2 15.24 5.65 -4.01
CA ILE A 2 15.31 6.57 -2.86
C ILE A 2 15.47 5.76 -1.57
N GLN A 3 16.51 6.07 -0.80
CA GLN A 3 16.72 5.53 0.54
C GLN A 3 15.97 6.39 1.56
N THR A 4 15.36 5.73 2.53
CA THR A 4 14.63 6.38 3.61
C THR A 4 15.48 6.37 4.87
N PRO A 5 15.38 7.41 5.73
CA PRO A 5 16.23 7.49 6.91
C PRO A 5 15.87 6.40 7.91
N ILE A 6 16.89 5.92 8.64
CA ILE A 6 16.72 5.12 9.84
C ILE A 6 16.80 6.07 11.02
N GLN A 7 15.71 6.22 11.76
CA GLN A 7 15.60 7.12 12.88
C GLN A 7 15.71 6.36 14.20
N LYS A 8 16.57 6.81 15.10
CA LYS A 8 16.61 6.32 16.48
C LYS A 8 15.35 6.80 17.21
N LEU A 9 14.68 5.88 17.90
CA LEU A 9 13.54 6.21 18.75
C LEU A 9 14.06 6.43 20.17
N GLU A 10 13.91 7.65 20.68
CA GLU A 10 14.18 7.96 22.08
C GLU A 10 12.91 7.70 22.91
N PHE A 11 13.04 6.88 23.95
CA PHE A 11 11.96 6.55 24.86
C PHE A 11 12.53 6.16 26.23
N PRO A 12 11.76 6.30 27.33
CA PRO A 12 12.18 5.83 28.65
C PRO A 12 12.48 4.33 28.58
N ASN A 13 13.69 3.95 28.96
CA ASN A 13 14.17 2.60 28.74
C ASN A 13 15.22 2.19 29.78
N ASP A 14 14.75 1.40 30.74
CA ASP A 14 15.58 0.92 31.84
C ASP A 14 16.36 -0.36 31.48
N ARG A 15 16.15 -0.90 30.27
CA ARG A 15 16.71 -2.19 29.82
C ARG A 15 17.84 -2.06 28.81
N GLY A 16 18.31 -0.85 28.50
CA GLY A 16 19.44 -0.62 27.58
C GLY A 16 19.16 -0.95 26.10
N VAL A 17 17.91 -1.23 25.73
CA VAL A 17 17.49 -1.56 24.35
C VAL A 17 17.52 -0.34 23.41
N ARG A 18 18.19 -0.44 22.27
CA ARG A 18 18.18 0.63 21.25
C ARG A 18 17.16 0.32 20.16
N LEU A 19 16.10 1.13 20.04
CA LEU A 19 15.10 0.99 18.98
C LEU A 19 15.36 1.96 17.84
N TYR A 20 15.16 1.47 16.61
CA TYR A 20 15.28 2.23 15.39
C TYR A 20 14.08 1.96 14.49
N CYS A 21 13.66 2.97 13.74
CA CYS A 21 12.58 2.88 12.76
C CYS A 21 13.09 3.31 11.38
N LYS A 22 12.93 2.43 10.38
CA LYS A 22 13.16 2.80 8.98
C LYS A 22 11.92 3.50 8.43
N ARG A 23 12.05 4.79 8.12
CA ARG A 23 10.93 5.70 7.82
C ARG A 23 10.44 5.60 6.38
N GLU A 24 9.89 4.44 6.02
CA GLU A 24 9.29 4.19 4.69
C GLU A 24 8.09 5.09 4.39
N ASP A 25 7.43 5.61 5.42
CA ASP A 25 6.38 6.62 5.34
C ASP A 25 6.86 7.95 4.73
N LEU A 26 8.16 8.24 4.74
CA LEU A 26 8.74 9.46 4.16
C LEU A 26 9.06 9.33 2.66
N LEU A 27 8.69 8.23 2.00
CA LEU A 27 8.80 8.15 0.54
C LEU A 27 7.93 9.23 -0.11
N PRO A 28 8.47 10.06 -1.04
CA PRO A 28 7.80 11.25 -1.56
C PRO A 28 6.80 10.90 -2.67
N PHE A 29 5.90 9.95 -2.42
CA PHE A 29 4.89 9.54 -3.37
C PHE A 29 3.65 9.00 -2.67
N SER A 30 2.46 9.50 -3.04
CA SER A 30 1.17 9.01 -2.53
C SER A 30 1.20 8.79 -1.01
N LEU A 31 1.61 9.81 -0.23
CA LEU A 31 1.74 9.76 1.25
C LEU A 31 2.69 8.67 1.79
N GLY A 32 3.61 8.18 0.96
CA GLY A 32 4.66 7.25 1.34
C GLY A 32 4.18 5.86 1.77
N GLY A 33 5.07 5.18 2.49
CA GLY A 33 4.86 3.86 3.06
C GLY A 33 5.45 2.74 2.21
N ASN A 34 5.54 1.55 2.80
CA ASN A 34 6.11 0.36 2.14
C ASN A 34 5.41 0.01 0.82
N LYS A 35 4.11 0.35 0.67
CA LYS A 35 3.33 0.09 -0.53
C LYS A 35 3.82 0.88 -1.73
N VAL A 36 4.55 1.98 -1.56
CA VAL A 36 5.18 2.72 -2.65
C VAL A 36 6.19 1.84 -3.40
N ARG A 37 7.05 1.12 -2.67
CA ARG A 37 8.04 0.22 -3.29
C ARG A 37 7.37 -0.94 -4.01
N ILE A 38 6.37 -1.54 -3.38
CA ILE A 38 5.59 -2.66 -3.96
C ILE A 38 4.82 -2.19 -5.20
N GLY A 39 4.15 -1.04 -5.13
CA GLY A 39 3.40 -0.48 -6.25
C GLY A 39 4.27 -0.18 -7.46
N ARG A 40 5.49 0.35 -7.24
CA ARG A 40 6.45 0.56 -8.33
C ARG A 40 6.86 -0.74 -9.01
N ALA A 41 7.10 -1.80 -8.25
CA ALA A 41 7.46 -3.10 -8.81
C ALA A 41 6.32 -3.69 -9.67
N PHE A 42 5.07 -3.64 -9.21
CA PHE A 42 3.92 -4.07 -10.00
C PHE A 42 3.71 -3.23 -11.26
N PHE A 43 3.89 -1.91 -11.15
CA PHE A 43 3.77 -1.03 -12.29
C PHE A 43 4.85 -1.31 -13.35
N GLN A 44 6.10 -1.53 -12.91
CA GLN A 44 7.19 -1.91 -13.81
C GLN A 44 6.91 -3.25 -14.50
N ASP A 45 6.46 -4.27 -13.77
CA ASP A 45 6.08 -5.57 -14.34
C ASP A 45 4.96 -5.44 -15.40
N MET A 46 3.98 -4.57 -15.14
CA MET A 46 2.91 -4.25 -16.11
C MET A 46 3.47 -3.63 -17.39
N GLN A 47 4.42 -2.68 -17.26
CA GLN A 47 5.08 -2.04 -18.41
C GLN A 47 5.91 -3.05 -19.20
N GLU A 48 6.69 -3.90 -18.53
CA GLU A 48 7.51 -4.95 -19.16
C GLU A 48 6.65 -5.95 -19.93
N LYS A 49 5.42 -6.22 -19.45
CA LYS A 49 4.43 -7.08 -20.11
C LYS A 49 3.59 -6.37 -21.18
N ASN A 50 3.90 -5.11 -21.51
CA ASN A 50 3.18 -4.28 -22.47
C ASN A 50 1.67 -4.26 -22.22
N LYS A 51 1.27 -4.05 -20.96
CA LYS A 51 -0.15 -3.88 -20.59
C LYS A 51 -0.50 -2.40 -20.50
N ASP A 52 -1.75 -2.09 -20.83
CA ASP A 52 -2.28 -0.74 -21.00
C ASP A 52 -3.35 -0.39 -19.96
N CYS A 53 -3.62 -1.28 -19.01
CA CYS A 53 -4.64 -1.09 -17.99
C CYS A 53 -4.26 -1.83 -16.70
N MET A 54 -4.55 -1.21 -15.56
CA MET A 54 -4.33 -1.78 -14.24
C MET A 54 -5.68 -2.07 -13.55
N ILE A 55 -5.94 -3.33 -13.22
CA ILE A 55 -7.08 -3.71 -12.36
C ILE A 55 -6.54 -3.98 -10.95
N ILE A 56 -7.00 -3.20 -9.98
CA ILE A 56 -6.59 -3.33 -8.58
C ILE A 56 -7.76 -3.81 -7.72
N TYR A 57 -7.46 -4.60 -6.70
CA TYR A 57 -8.46 -5.13 -5.78
C TYR A 57 -8.11 -4.78 -4.33
N GLY A 58 -9.11 -4.35 -3.56
CA GLY A 58 -8.93 -4.13 -2.13
C GLY A 58 -10.06 -3.36 -1.45
N ASN A 59 -9.85 -3.03 -0.18
CA ASN A 59 -10.73 -2.12 0.56
C ASN A 59 -10.48 -0.66 0.12
N SER A 60 -11.49 0.20 0.17
CA SER A 60 -11.39 1.64 -0.12
C SER A 60 -10.34 2.40 0.69
N ARG A 61 -9.86 1.83 1.81
CA ARG A 61 -8.76 2.39 2.64
C ARG A 61 -7.40 1.72 2.40
N SER A 62 -7.24 0.96 1.32
CA SER A 62 -5.99 0.25 1.02
C SER A 62 -4.88 1.20 0.57
N ASN A 63 -3.77 1.25 1.32
CA ASN A 63 -2.59 2.03 0.95
C ASN A 63 -2.00 1.60 -0.41
N LEU A 64 -2.05 0.31 -0.75
CA LEU A 64 -1.54 -0.17 -2.04
C LEU A 64 -2.42 0.29 -3.19
N CYS A 65 -3.74 0.24 -3.02
CA CYS A 65 -4.68 0.70 -4.05
C CYS A 65 -4.49 2.20 -4.30
N ARG A 66 -4.35 3.01 -3.24
CA ARG A 66 -4.03 4.44 -3.35
C ARG A 66 -2.73 4.69 -4.12
N VAL A 67 -1.67 3.95 -3.80
CA VAL A 67 -0.38 4.08 -4.49
C VAL A 67 -0.50 3.73 -5.97
N LEU A 68 -1.07 2.56 -6.29
CA LEU A 68 -1.19 2.09 -7.68
C LEU A 68 -2.09 3.00 -8.51
N ALA A 69 -3.22 3.44 -7.96
CA ALA A 69 -4.12 4.38 -8.65
C ALA A 69 -3.40 5.71 -8.95
N ASN A 70 -2.64 6.25 -8.00
CA ASN A 70 -1.87 7.47 -8.23
C ASN A 70 -0.74 7.26 -9.25
N LEU A 71 -0.08 6.10 -9.29
CA LEU A 71 0.95 5.79 -10.28
C LEU A 71 0.33 5.75 -11.68
N CYS A 72 -0.76 5.02 -11.85
CA CYS A 72 -1.46 4.94 -13.13
C CYS A 72 -1.98 6.31 -13.57
N CYS A 73 -2.51 7.12 -12.65
CA CYS A 73 -2.94 8.48 -12.94
C CYS A 73 -1.78 9.37 -13.43
N ALA A 74 -0.62 9.32 -12.78
CA ALA A 74 0.56 10.09 -13.17
C ALA A 74 1.07 9.71 -14.59
N GLU A 75 0.98 8.43 -14.93
CA GLU A 75 1.43 7.87 -16.21
C GLU A 75 0.33 7.80 -17.28
N LYS A 76 -0.86 8.37 -16.99
CA LYS A 76 -2.04 8.38 -17.88
C LYS A 76 -2.52 6.98 -18.32
N ILE A 77 -2.39 6.00 -17.43
CA ILE A 77 -2.86 4.63 -17.64
C ILE A 77 -4.22 4.43 -16.96
N PRO A 78 -5.24 3.86 -17.66
CA PRO A 78 -6.50 3.45 -17.05
C PRO A 78 -6.30 2.54 -15.84
N CYS A 79 -6.96 2.86 -14.73
CA CYS A 79 -6.92 2.06 -13.51
C CYS A 79 -8.32 1.87 -12.92
N TYR A 80 -8.72 0.62 -12.74
CA TYR A 80 -10.03 0.25 -12.20
C TYR A 80 -9.88 -0.49 -10.87
N MET A 81 -10.61 -0.03 -9.86
CA MET A 81 -10.60 -0.64 -8.53
C MET A 81 -11.84 -1.48 -8.28
N ILE A 82 -11.64 -2.76 -8.00
CA ILE A 82 -12.68 -3.63 -7.45
C ILE A 82 -12.64 -3.48 -5.93
N CYS A 83 -13.67 -2.82 -5.39
CA CYS A 83 -13.79 -2.58 -3.95
C CYS A 83 -14.77 -3.56 -3.32
N LEU A 84 -14.34 -4.24 -2.24
CA LEU A 84 -15.28 -4.97 -1.40
C LEU A 84 -16.18 -3.99 -0.64
N PRO A 85 -17.50 -4.23 -0.57
CA PRO A 85 -18.36 -3.47 0.32
C PRO A 85 -17.91 -3.67 1.78
N LYS A 86 -17.95 -2.61 2.58
CA LYS A 86 -17.76 -2.75 4.03
C LYS A 86 -18.84 -3.72 4.54
N LYS A 87 -18.44 -4.75 5.29
CA LYS A 87 -19.38 -5.44 6.19
C LYS A 87 -19.95 -4.39 7.13
N THR A 88 -21.15 -3.90 6.85
CA THR A 88 -22.00 -3.30 7.87
C THR A 88 -22.15 -4.36 8.95
N ARG A 89 -21.76 -4.06 10.19
CA ARG A 89 -22.15 -4.89 11.34
C ARG A 89 -23.66 -4.75 11.53
N ASN A 90 -24.45 -5.37 10.67
CA ASN A 90 -25.80 -5.74 11.02
C ASN A 90 -25.68 -7.06 11.79
N ASN A 91 -26.19 -7.05 13.03
CA ASN A 91 -26.49 -8.28 13.75
C ASN A 91 -27.34 -9.18 12.83
N ARG A 92 -26.76 -10.25 12.30
CA ARG A 92 -27.33 -11.62 12.17
C ARG A 92 -26.50 -12.49 11.22
N SER A 93 -26.21 -13.69 11.71
CA SER A 93 -25.78 -14.94 11.03
C SER A 93 -24.59 -14.90 10.06
N LYS A 94 -23.52 -15.62 10.45
CA LYS A 94 -22.48 -16.13 9.53
C LYS A 94 -23.13 -16.87 8.34
N PRO A 95 -22.55 -16.77 7.15
CA PRO A 95 -22.36 -17.95 6.34
C PRO A 95 -20.88 -18.22 6.11
N THR A 96 -20.53 -19.46 6.44
CA THR A 96 -19.29 -20.14 6.10
C THR A 96 -19.29 -20.43 4.60
N THR A 97 -18.33 -19.92 3.85
CA THR A 97 -17.84 -20.60 2.63
C THR A 97 -16.44 -20.09 2.33
N ALA A 98 -15.45 -20.88 2.74
CA ALA A 98 -14.13 -20.89 2.12
C ALA A 98 -14.23 -21.84 0.92
N VAL A 99 -13.71 -21.42 -0.22
CA VAL A 99 -13.29 -22.33 -1.29
C VAL A 99 -11.86 -22.74 -0.98
#